data_AF-A0A9E3R0R3-F1
#
_entry.id   AF-A0A9E3R0R3-F1
#
_cell.length_a   1.000
_cell.length_b   1.000
_cell.length_c   1.000
_cell.angle_alpha   90.00
_cell.angle_beta   90.00
_cell.angle_gamma   90.00
#
_symmetry.space_group_name_H-M   'P 1'
#
loop_
_entity.id
_entity.type
_entity.pdbx_description
1 polymer ?
#
loop_
_entity_poly.entity_id
_entity_poly.type
_entity_poly.pdbx_seq_one_letter_code
_entity_poly.pdbx_strand_id
1 'polypeptide(L)'
;MNLLAARQRAVDRLTALGKREMHGQDPLEVLGSAGATDWDCLTAAARLALQGRREGLPVFRQVLDAPGYAASASGLEVGLAALGLALLEGGDALERLEALKVWPHNGLDVDLAAALTLARGL
;
A
#
# COMPACT_ATOMS: atom_id res chain seq x y z
N MET A 1 -12.62 11.69 -9.71
CA MET A 1 -11.21 12.02 -9.41
C MET A 1 -10.38 11.70 -10.64
N ASN A 2 -9.48 12.58 -11.11
CA ASN A 2 -8.64 12.30 -12.29
C ASN A 2 -7.56 11.25 -11.93
N LEU A 3 -7.35 10.25 -12.80
CA LEU A 3 -6.33 9.20 -12.66
C LEU A 3 -4.93 9.77 -12.37
N LEU A 4 -4.55 10.84 -13.05
CA LEU A 4 -3.25 11.50 -12.84
C LEU A 4 -3.12 12.03 -11.41
N ALA A 5 -4.19 12.64 -10.88
CA ALA A 5 -4.21 13.17 -9.52
C ALA A 5 -4.27 12.08 -8.45
N ALA A 6 -4.92 10.94 -8.74
CA ALA A 6 -4.91 9.76 -7.88
C ALA A 6 -3.50 9.14 -7.82
N ARG A 7 -2.84 9.03 -8.97
CA ARG A 7 -1.47 8.52 -9.09
C ARG A 7 -0.48 9.41 -8.34
N GLN A 8 -0.57 10.73 -8.55
CA GLN A 8 0.32 11.68 -7.86
C GLN A 8 0.15 11.59 -6.34
N ARG A 9 -1.10 11.52 -5.85
CA ARG A 9 -1.36 11.35 -4.42
C ARG A 9 -0.78 10.05 -3.87
N ALA A 10 -0.93 8.94 -4.59
CA ALA A 10 -0.33 7.66 -4.19
C ALA A 10 1.19 7.77 -4.08
N VAL A 11 1.82 8.40 -5.08
CA VAL A 11 3.27 8.63 -5.09
C VAL A 11 3.70 9.53 -3.95
N ASP A 12 3.03 10.66 -3.74
CA ASP A 12 3.35 11.61 -2.65
C ASP A 12 3.23 10.95 -1.28
N ARG A 13 2.18 10.14 -1.08
CA ARG A 13 1.92 9.43 0.17
C ARG A 13 2.99 8.39 0.47
N LEU A 14 3.27 7.50 -0.49
CA LEU A 14 4.32 6.49 -0.36
C LEU A 14 5.70 7.11 -0.20
N THR A 15 5.96 8.25 -0.88
CA THR A 15 7.22 8.98 -0.78
C THR A 15 7.40 9.63 0.59
N ALA A 16 6.35 10.26 1.14
CA ALA A 16 6.40 10.89 2.46
C ALA A 16 6.71 9.88 3.57
N LEU A 17 6.20 8.66 3.44
CA LEU A 17 6.43 7.59 4.40
C LEU A 17 7.81 6.94 4.22
N GLY A 18 8.20 6.66 2.98
CA GLY A 18 9.55 6.17 2.69
C GLY A 18 10.67 7.12 3.12
N LYS A 19 10.39 8.43 3.23
CA LYS A 19 11.34 9.44 3.72
C LYS A 19 11.40 9.56 5.25
N ARG A 20 10.32 9.25 5.97
CA ARG A 20 10.28 9.41 7.43
C ARG A 20 10.96 8.27 8.18
N GLU A 21 10.96 7.06 7.64
CA GLU A 21 11.17 5.86 8.46
C GLU A 21 12.38 4.99 8.06
N MET A 22 12.95 5.10 6.85
CA MET A 22 14.05 4.23 6.42
C MET A 22 15.42 4.92 6.46
N HIS A 23 16.23 4.60 7.48
CA HIS A 23 17.62 5.04 7.66
C HIS A 23 18.61 4.39 6.66
N GLY A 24 18.38 4.57 5.35
CA GLY A 24 19.36 4.19 4.32
C GLY A 24 19.52 2.68 4.05
N GLN A 25 18.74 1.81 4.71
CA GLN A 25 18.76 0.37 4.49
C GLN A 25 18.20 -0.02 3.12
N ASP A 26 18.75 -1.10 2.55
CA ASP A 26 18.28 -1.66 1.28
C ASP A 26 16.89 -2.32 1.47
N PRO A 27 15.88 -1.98 0.65
CA PRO A 27 14.54 -2.54 0.79
C PRO A 27 14.48 -4.07 0.70
N LEU A 28 15.32 -4.71 -0.12
CA LEU A 28 15.33 -6.17 -0.22
C LEU A 28 15.91 -6.84 1.02
N GLU A 29 16.92 -6.23 1.64
CA GLU A 29 17.47 -6.72 2.90
C GLU A 29 16.41 -6.69 4.00
N VAL A 30 15.66 -5.59 4.10
CA VAL A 30 14.56 -5.44 5.07
C VAL A 30 13.45 -6.47 4.85
N LEU A 31 13.08 -6.74 3.60
CA LEU A 31 12.11 -7.78 3.26
C LEU A 31 12.60 -9.19 3.61
N GLY A 32 13.92 -9.44 3.56
CA GLY A 32 14.51 -10.74 3.89
C GLY A 32 14.69 -10.99 5.39
N SER A 33 14.70 -9.93 6.21
CA SER A 33 15.01 -10.01 7.64
C SER A 33 13.80 -10.03 8.58
N ALA A 34 12.64 -9.51 8.16
CA ALA A 34 11.48 -9.29 9.03
C ALA A 34 10.21 -10.01 8.53
N GLY A 35 9.29 -10.27 9.46
CA GLY A 35 7.97 -10.79 9.12
C GLY A 35 7.16 -9.71 8.40
N ALA A 36 6.45 -10.06 7.33
CA ALA A 36 5.79 -9.14 6.40
C ALA A 36 4.60 -8.32 6.96
N THR A 37 4.42 -8.29 8.27
CA THR A 37 3.53 -7.36 9.00
C THR A 37 4.29 -6.22 9.69
N ASP A 38 5.62 -6.20 9.64
CA ASP A 38 6.40 -5.11 10.22
C ASP A 38 6.26 -3.82 9.38
N TRP A 39 6.22 -2.68 10.08
CA TRP A 39 6.17 -1.35 9.49
C TRP A 39 7.37 -1.10 8.55
N ASP A 40 8.54 -1.63 8.91
CA ASP A 40 9.74 -1.58 8.08
C ASP A 40 9.58 -2.38 6.77
N CYS A 41 8.93 -3.55 6.80
CA CYS A 41 8.62 -4.30 5.60
C CYS A 41 7.64 -3.55 4.69
N LEU A 42 6.64 -2.89 5.27
CA LEU A 42 5.64 -2.15 4.50
C LEU A 42 6.25 -0.91 3.83
N THR A 43 7.12 -0.19 4.52
CA THR A 43 7.85 0.97 3.95
C THR A 43 8.89 0.54 2.91
N ALA A 44 9.55 -0.60 3.09
CA ALA A 44 10.43 -1.20 2.08
C ALA A 44 9.65 -1.61 0.82
N ALA A 45 8.52 -2.29 0.98
CA ALA A 45 7.62 -2.65 -0.12
C ALA A 45 7.11 -1.42 -0.87
N ALA A 46 6.76 -0.34 -0.17
CA ALA A 46 6.37 0.94 -0.76
C ALA A 46 7.47 1.56 -1.65
N ARG A 47 8.74 1.50 -1.24
CA ARG A 47 9.87 2.00 -2.05
C ARG A 47 10.06 1.17 -3.32
N LEU A 48 9.88 -0.14 -3.24
CA LEU A 48 9.92 -1.01 -4.41
C LEU A 48 8.75 -0.71 -5.35
N ALA A 49 7.54 -0.51 -4.82
CA ALA A 49 6.37 -0.16 -5.62
C ALA A 49 6.55 1.16 -6.39
N LEU A 50 7.14 2.18 -5.75
CA LEU A 50 7.49 3.46 -6.41
C LEU A 50 8.49 3.29 -7.57
N GLN A 51 9.31 2.23 -7.54
CA GLN A 51 10.24 1.88 -8.61
C GLN A 51 9.62 0.94 -9.66
N GLY A 52 8.33 0.60 -9.53
CA GLY A 52 7.66 -0.41 -10.37
C GLY A 52 8.10 -1.85 -10.08
N ARG A 53 8.78 -2.07 -8.95
CA ARG A 53 9.29 -3.37 -8.52
C ARG A 53 8.22 -4.12 -7.73
N ARG A 54 8.09 -5.42 -8.02
CA ARG A 54 7.00 -6.30 -7.56
C ARG A 54 7.37 -7.15 -6.33
N GLU A 55 8.62 -7.08 -5.88
CA GLU A 55 9.17 -7.85 -4.77
C GLU A 55 8.44 -7.56 -3.44
N GLY A 56 7.84 -6.37 -3.31
CA GLY A 56 7.02 -6.00 -2.15
C GLY A 56 5.55 -6.47 -2.21
N LEU A 57 5.07 -7.07 -3.31
CA LEU A 57 3.67 -7.50 -3.44
C LEU A 57 3.19 -8.44 -2.32
N PRO A 58 3.97 -9.45 -1.88
CA PRO A 58 3.53 -10.35 -0.82
C PRO A 58 3.23 -9.62 0.50
N VAL A 59 3.98 -8.55 0.81
CA VAL A 59 3.77 -7.72 2.00
C VAL A 59 2.41 -7.04 1.94
N PHE A 60 2.11 -6.36 0.82
CA PHE A 60 0.82 -5.68 0.67
C PHE A 60 -0.36 -6.66 0.74
N ARG A 61 -0.23 -7.83 0.11
CA ARG A 61 -1.26 -8.87 0.16
C ARG A 61 -1.44 -9.38 1.58
N GLN A 62 -0.35 -9.67 2.29
CA GLN A 62 -0.44 -10.13 3.68
C GLN A 62 -1.14 -9.10 4.59
N VAL A 63 -0.88 -7.80 4.42
CA VAL A 63 -1.58 -6.75 5.17
C VAL A 63 -3.09 -6.75 4.89
N LEU A 64 -3.52 -6.98 3.65
CA LEU A 64 -4.94 -7.01 3.30
C LEU A 64 -5.64 -8.34 3.65
N ASP A 65 -4.94 -9.46 3.52
CA ASP A 65 -5.49 -10.80 3.69
C ASP A 65 -5.48 -11.25 5.17
N ALA A 66 -4.68 -10.60 6.03
CA ALA A 66 -4.58 -10.94 7.45
C ALA A 66 -5.85 -10.52 8.22
N PRO A 67 -6.62 -11.48 8.79
CA PRO A 67 -7.91 -11.21 9.45
C PRO A 67 -7.81 -10.25 10.65
N GLY A 68 -6.63 -10.15 11.27
CA GLY A 68 -6.36 -9.28 12.40
C GLY A 68 -5.93 -7.86 12.03
N TYR A 69 -5.39 -7.63 10.83
CA TYR A 69 -4.78 -6.35 10.45
C TYR A 69 -5.82 -5.34 9.97
N ALA A 70 -6.75 -5.80 9.15
CA ALA A 70 -7.93 -5.00 8.83
C ALA A 70 -8.68 -4.63 10.13
N ALA A 71 -8.77 -5.57 11.08
CA ALA A 71 -9.51 -5.40 12.33
C ALA A 71 -8.79 -4.58 13.42
N SER A 72 -7.45 -4.45 13.38
CA SER A 72 -6.63 -3.78 14.41
C SER A 72 -6.46 -2.27 14.21
N ALA A 73 -7.18 -1.67 13.25
CA ALA A 73 -7.37 -0.22 13.11
C ALA A 73 -6.14 0.65 12.78
N SER A 74 -5.01 0.06 12.37
CA SER A 74 -3.98 0.87 11.71
C SER A 74 -4.37 1.10 10.26
N GLY A 75 -5.35 2.00 10.09
CA GLY A 75 -5.89 2.31 8.77
C GLY A 75 -4.80 2.73 7.79
N LEU A 76 -3.75 3.39 8.31
CA LEU A 76 -2.60 3.81 7.52
C LEU A 76 -1.90 2.64 6.79
N GLU A 77 -1.74 1.48 7.43
CA GLU A 77 -1.11 0.31 6.81
C GLU A 77 -1.97 -0.28 5.69
N VAL A 78 -3.28 -0.39 5.92
CA VAL A 78 -4.26 -0.85 4.92
C VAL A 78 -4.28 0.08 3.70
N GLY A 79 -4.27 1.39 3.93
CA GLY A 79 -4.24 2.39 2.85
C GLY A 79 -2.97 2.30 2.02
N LEU A 80 -1.84 2.01 2.67
CA LEU A 80 -0.56 1.84 1.98
C LEU A 80 -0.51 0.58 1.15
N ALA A 81 -0.96 -0.54 1.72
CA ALA A 81 -1.07 -1.78 0.99
C ALA A 81 -1.98 -1.62 -0.24
N ALA A 82 -3.10 -0.91 -0.06
CA ALA A 82 -4.02 -0.62 -1.15
C ALA A 82 -3.41 0.20 -2.27
N LEU A 83 -2.70 1.29 -1.93
CA LEU A 83 -2.02 2.14 -2.91
C LEU A 83 -0.89 1.39 -3.63
N GLY A 84 -0.10 0.59 -2.91
CA GLY A 84 0.97 -0.23 -3.45
C GLY A 84 0.47 -1.27 -4.46
N LEU A 85 -0.60 -1.98 -4.11
CA LEU A 85 -1.24 -2.95 -5.01
C LEU A 85 -1.85 -2.26 -6.22
N ALA A 86 -2.57 -1.15 -6.04
CA ALA A 86 -3.16 -0.42 -7.15
C ALA A 86 -2.09 0.12 -8.13
N LEU A 87 -0.91 0.50 -7.65
CA LEU A 87 0.21 0.93 -8.50
C LEU A 87 0.85 -0.21 -9.29
N LEU A 88 0.87 -1.43 -8.75
CA LEU A 88 1.62 -2.57 -9.31
C LEU A 88 0.75 -3.60 -10.05
N GLU A 89 -0.52 -3.73 -9.69
CA GLU A 89 -1.43 -4.77 -10.20
C GLU A 89 -2.64 -4.19 -10.96
N GLY A 90 -2.96 -2.90 -10.83
CA GLY A 90 -4.07 -2.29 -11.55
C GLY A 90 -5.41 -2.98 -11.23
N GLY A 91 -6.13 -3.43 -12.28
CA GLY A 91 -7.45 -4.05 -12.17
C GLY A 91 -7.54 -5.28 -11.24
N ASP A 92 -6.47 -6.07 -11.12
CA ASP A 92 -6.44 -7.26 -10.24
C ASP A 92 -6.47 -6.89 -8.75
N ALA A 93 -6.08 -5.66 -8.41
CA ALA A 93 -6.23 -5.14 -7.06
C ALA A 93 -7.68 -4.74 -6.76
N LEU A 94 -8.52 -4.49 -7.78
CA LEU A 94 -9.87 -3.94 -7.60
C LEU A 94 -10.78 -4.84 -6.76
N GLU A 95 -10.84 -6.14 -7.06
CA GLU A 95 -11.68 -7.10 -6.32
C GLU A 95 -11.30 -7.14 -4.83
N ARG A 96 -10.00 -7.11 -4.55
CA ARG A 96 -9.46 -7.12 -3.19
C ARG A 96 -9.79 -5.83 -2.45
N LEU A 97 -9.63 -4.68 -3.11
CA LEU A 97 -9.92 -3.37 -2.53
C LEU A 97 -11.41 -3.15 -2.28
N GLU A 98 -12.28 -3.69 -3.13
CA GLU A 98 -13.73 -3.58 -2.93
C GLU A 98 -14.24 -4.47 -1.79
N ALA A 99 -13.56 -5.59 -1.49
CA ALA A 99 -13.85 -6.42 -0.33
C ALA A 99 -13.55 -5.71 1.01
N LEU A 100 -12.68 -4.69 0.99
CA LEU A 100 -12.33 -3.88 2.17
C LEU A 100 -13.37 -2.79 2.50
N LYS A 101 -14.48 -2.67 1.75
CA LYS A 101 -15.53 -1.62 1.93
C LYS A 101 -16.22 -1.59 3.31
N VAL A 102 -15.80 -2.43 4.25
CA VAL A 102 -16.22 -2.40 5.64
C VAL A 102 -15.07 -1.80 6.46
N TRP A 103 -14.96 -0.47 6.54
CA TRP A 103 -14.59 0.29 7.77
C TRP A 103 -14.23 1.76 7.47
N PRO A 104 -15.10 2.73 7.82
CA PRO A 104 -14.80 4.15 7.72
C PRO A 104 -14.12 4.62 9.01
N HIS A 105 -12.83 4.35 9.18
CA HIS A 105 -12.08 4.95 10.30
C HIS A 105 -10.66 5.39 9.89
N ASN A 106 -10.30 6.60 10.35
CA ASN A 106 -8.95 7.19 10.38
C ASN A 106 -8.38 7.84 9.11
N GLY A 107 -9.22 8.46 8.25
CA GLY A 107 -8.72 9.25 7.11
C GLY A 107 -8.21 8.42 5.93
N LEU A 108 -8.49 7.11 5.97
CA LEU A 108 -8.22 6.12 4.95
C LEU A 108 -9.02 6.28 3.66
N ASP A 109 -10.20 6.90 3.75
CA ASP A 109 -11.17 6.95 2.65
C ASP A 109 -10.57 7.60 1.40
N VAL A 110 -9.67 8.56 1.59
CA VAL A 110 -8.99 9.27 0.50
C VAL A 110 -7.94 8.38 -0.18
N ASP A 111 -7.17 7.62 0.59
CA ASP A 111 -6.12 6.72 0.09
C ASP A 111 -6.77 5.50 -0.60
N LEU A 112 -7.83 4.93 -0.02
CA LEU A 112 -8.60 3.86 -0.63
C LEU A 112 -9.33 4.32 -1.90
N ALA A 113 -9.95 5.50 -1.89
CA ALA A 113 -10.57 6.06 -3.11
C ALA A 113 -9.53 6.31 -4.21
N ALA A 114 -8.31 6.71 -3.85
CA ALA A 114 -7.20 6.87 -4.80
C ALA A 114 -6.74 5.51 -5.36
N ALA A 115 -6.58 4.51 -4.51
CA ALA A 115 -6.27 3.14 -4.92
C ALA A 115 -7.32 2.57 -5.88
N LEU A 116 -8.61 2.70 -5.55
CA LEU A 116 -9.72 2.27 -6.42
C LEU A 116 -9.74 3.03 -7.76
N THR A 117 -9.42 4.33 -7.75
CA THR A 117 -9.33 5.13 -8.99
C THR A 117 -8.18 4.67 -9.87
N LEU A 118 -7.04 4.29 -9.27
CA LEU A 118 -5.88 3.76 -9.98
C LEU A 118 -6.15 2.37 -10.55
N ALA A 119 -6.73 1.47 -9.75
CA ALA A 119 -7.06 0.11 -10.15
C ALA A 119 -8.05 0.07 -11.33
N ARG A 120 -8.96 1.05 -11.43
CA ARG A 120 -9.95 1.16 -12.52
C ARG A 120 -9.40 1.76 -13.82
N GLY A 121 -8.22 2.36 -13.80
CA GLY A 121 -7.67 3.13 -14.93
C GLY A 121 -6.32 2.63 -15.47
N LEU A 122 -5.81 1.51 -14.96
CA LEU A 122 -4.65 0.77 -15.47
C LEU A 122 -5.12 -0.50 -16.17
#